data_AF-A0A1I5S4F7-F1
#
_entry.id   AF-A0A1I5S4F7-F1
#
_cell.length_a   1.000
_cell.length_b   1.000
_cell.length_c   1.000
_cell.angle_alpha   90.00
_cell.angle_beta   90.00
_cell.angle_gamma   90.00
#
_symmetry.space_group_name_H-M   'P 1'
#
loop_
_entity.id
_entity.type
_entity.pdbx_description
1 polymer ?
#
loop_
_entity_poly.entity_id
_entity_poly.type
_entity_poly.pdbx_seq_one_letter_code
_entity_poly.pdbx_strand_id
1 'polypeptide(L)'
;HQACRQGYSALYLRTPRLLEQLRIAHGDGSFGRTLQQLAKVDVLILDDWGLAPLEENARHDLLEVIDDRAGSRSTILTSQLPVDHWHGWINDPTLADALLDRLVHNAYRIVMKGESLRRKNTEEEAAS
;
A
#
# COMPACT_ATOMS: atom_id res chain seq x y z
N HIS A 1 -11.31 13.35 3.20
CA HIS A 1 -10.36 13.90 4.19
C HIS A 1 -10.89 13.88 5.63
N GLN A 2 -11.49 12.78 6.11
CA GLN A 2 -12.06 12.74 7.46
C GLN A 2 -10.97 12.71 8.56
N ALA A 3 -9.93 11.89 8.38
CA ALA A 3 -8.81 11.79 9.33
C ALA A 3 -8.08 13.14 9.52
N CYS A 4 -7.77 13.85 8.44
CA CYS A 4 -7.15 15.17 8.50
C CYS A 4 -8.03 16.20 9.22
N ARG A 5 -9.36 16.15 9.01
CA ARG A 5 -10.31 17.02 9.71
C ARG A 5 -10.36 16.78 11.22
N GLN A 6 -9.91 15.61 11.67
CA GLN A 6 -9.80 15.25 13.08
C GLN A 6 -8.38 15.45 13.64
N GLY A 7 -7.47 16.06 12.88
CA GLY A 7 -6.11 16.36 13.31
C GLY A 7 -5.09 15.23 13.09
N TYR A 8 -5.49 14.11 12.48
CA TYR A 8 -4.58 13.02 12.16
C TYR A 8 -3.78 13.29 10.88
N SER A 9 -2.48 13.02 10.93
CA SER A 9 -1.61 13.00 9.77
C SER A 9 -2.00 11.86 8.83
N ALA A 10 -2.18 12.17 7.55
CA ALA A 10 -2.48 11.18 6.53
C ALA A 10 -1.53 11.35 5.35
N LEU A 11 -0.96 10.24 4.89
CA LEU A 11 -0.07 10.21 3.74
C LEU A 11 -0.61 9.22 2.72
N TYR A 12 -0.75 9.68 1.49
CA TYR A 12 -1.14 8.86 0.35
C TYR A 12 0.07 8.65 -0.56
N LEU A 13 0.34 7.40 -0.92
CA LEU A 13 1.38 7.01 -1.86
C LEU A 13 0.86 5.91 -2.77
N ARG A 14 1.31 5.90 -4.03
CA ARG A 14 1.19 4.70 -4.85
C ARG A 14 2.33 3.75 -4.49
N THR A 15 2.03 2.46 -4.34
CA THR A 15 2.99 1.41 -3.98
C THR A 15 4.22 1.42 -4.90
N PRO A 16 4.09 1.50 -6.25
CA PRO A 16 5.28 1.59 -7.11
C PRO A 16 6.15 2.83 -6.86
N ARG A 17 5.56 3.95 -6.42
CA ARG A 17 6.31 5.18 -6.11
C ARG A 17 7.02 5.08 -4.77
N LEU A 18 6.41 4.42 -3.79
CA LEU A 18 7.05 4.11 -2.51
C LEU A 18 8.27 3.20 -2.74
N LEU A 19 8.12 2.13 -3.52
CA LEU A 19 9.23 1.21 -3.81
C LEU A 19 10.43 1.92 -4.46
N GLU A 20 10.16 2.80 -5.42
CA GLU A 20 11.21 3.61 -6.05
C GLU A 20 11.88 4.57 -5.04
N GLN A 21 11.10 5.17 -4.14
CA GLN A 21 11.64 6.02 -3.07
C GLN A 21 12.54 5.22 -2.12
N LEU A 22 12.14 4.02 -1.71
CA LEU A 22 12.94 3.16 -0.83
C LEU A 22 14.24 2.73 -1.52
N ARG A 23 14.18 2.39 -2.81
CA ARG A 23 15.37 2.09 -3.64
C ARG A 23 16.36 3.26 -3.67
N ILE A 24 15.88 4.49 -3.87
CA ILE A 24 16.73 5.70 -3.84
C ILE A 24 17.28 5.92 -2.42
N ALA A 25 16.45 5.71 -1.40
CA ALA A 25 16.80 5.92 0.00
C ALA A 25 17.91 4.98 0.49
N HIS A 26 18.01 3.78 -0.07
CA HIS A 26 19.16 2.90 0.13
C HIS A 26 20.45 3.51 -0.44
N GLY A 27 20.38 4.08 -1.66
CA GLY A 27 21.54 4.65 -2.34
C GLY A 27 22.07 5.95 -1.73
N ASP A 28 21.20 6.76 -1.13
CA ASP A 28 21.57 8.04 -0.50
C ASP A 28 21.68 7.98 1.04
N GLY A 29 21.47 6.79 1.63
CA GLY A 29 21.54 6.55 3.07
C GLY A 29 20.35 7.08 3.88
N SER A 30 19.26 7.51 3.23
CA SER A 30 18.06 8.01 3.90
C SER A 30 17.02 6.93 4.22
N PHE A 31 17.27 5.64 3.93
CA PHE A 31 16.32 4.53 4.12
C PHE A 31 15.71 4.50 5.53
N GLY A 32 16.55 4.42 6.57
CA GLY A 32 16.07 4.38 7.95
C GLY A 32 15.28 5.64 8.37
N ARG A 33 15.63 6.81 7.82
CA ARG A 33 14.87 8.05 8.06
C ARG A 33 13.49 7.97 7.39
N THR A 34 13.43 7.41 6.18
CA THR A 34 12.19 7.23 5.41
C THR A 34 11.26 6.28 6.15
N LEU A 35 11.75 5.14 6.65
CA LEU A 35 10.98 4.22 7.49
C LEU A 35 10.40 4.93 8.72
N GLN A 36 11.22 5.66 9.48
CA GLN A 36 10.76 6.41 10.65
C GLN A 36 9.71 7.48 10.32
N GLN A 37 9.81 8.11 9.16
CA GLN A 37 8.80 9.08 8.70
C GLN A 37 7.48 8.38 8.39
N LEU A 38 7.52 7.27 7.65
CA LEU A 38 6.34 6.47 7.32
C LEU A 38 5.69 5.91 8.59
N ALA A 39 6.46 5.39 9.55
CA ALA A 39 5.97 4.84 10.81
C ALA A 39 5.19 5.87 11.66
N LYS A 40 5.57 7.16 11.59
CA LYS A 40 4.95 8.24 12.38
C LYS A 40 3.63 8.74 11.80
N VAL A 41 3.29 8.43 10.56
CA VAL A 41 2.01 8.86 9.97
C VAL A 41 0.86 8.10 10.61
N ASP A 42 -0.17 8.81 11.07
CA ASP A 42 -1.35 8.19 11.71
C ASP A 42 -2.09 7.25 10.73
N VAL A 43 -2.29 7.71 9.49
CA VAL A 43 -2.92 6.95 8.42
C VAL A 43 -2.05 6.95 7.16
N LEU A 44 -1.47 5.80 6.82
CA LEU A 44 -0.75 5.59 5.57
C LEU A 44 -1.66 4.89 4.57
N ILE A 45 -1.81 5.45 3.37
CA ILE A 45 -2.60 4.87 2.29
C ILE A 45 -1.63 4.46 1.18
N LEU A 46 -1.61 3.17 0.85
CA LEU A 46 -0.84 2.62 -0.25
C LEU A 46 -1.79 2.16 -1.36
N ASP A 47 -1.75 2.89 -2.48
CA ASP A 47 -2.55 2.59 -3.67
C ASP A 47 -1.80 1.75 -4.69
N ASP A 48 -2.51 1.19 -5.66
CA ASP A 48 -1.97 0.32 -6.72
C ASP A 48 -1.19 -0.89 -6.18
N TRP A 49 -1.62 -1.47 -5.04
CA TRP A 49 -1.04 -2.69 -4.50
C TRP A 49 -1.27 -3.85 -5.47
N GLY A 50 -0.23 -4.64 -5.77
CA GLY A 50 -0.37 -5.75 -6.70
C GLY A 50 -0.29 -5.40 -8.19
N LEU A 51 0.02 -4.14 -8.55
CA LEU A 51 -0.08 -3.70 -9.96
C LEU A 51 1.12 -4.09 -10.84
N ALA A 52 2.32 -4.23 -10.26
CA ALA A 52 3.55 -4.58 -10.97
C ALA A 52 4.32 -5.66 -10.18
N PRO A 53 5.13 -6.51 -10.85
CA PRO A 53 5.95 -7.52 -10.17
C PRO A 53 6.87 -6.90 -9.11
N LEU A 54 7.07 -7.61 -7.98
CA LEU A 54 8.01 -7.19 -6.95
C LEU A 54 9.39 -7.78 -7.19
N GLU A 55 10.39 -6.90 -7.24
CA GLU A 55 11.81 -7.26 -7.08
C GLU A 55 12.09 -7.77 -5.67
N GLU A 56 13.16 -8.55 -5.49
CA GLU A 56 13.51 -9.16 -4.21
C GLU A 56 13.66 -8.12 -3.09
N ASN A 57 14.49 -7.08 -3.30
CA ASN A 57 14.68 -6.00 -2.33
C ASN A 57 13.38 -5.27 -2.01
N ALA A 58 12.51 -5.08 -2.99
CA ALA A 58 11.23 -4.41 -2.79
C ALA A 58 10.30 -5.19 -1.85
N ARG A 59 10.39 -6.53 -1.79
CA ARG A 59 9.61 -7.35 -0.86
C ARG A 59 10.07 -7.14 0.59
N HIS A 60 11.39 -7.13 0.79
CA HIS A 60 11.98 -6.85 2.10
C HIS A 60 11.64 -5.42 2.57
N ASP A 61 11.78 -4.44 1.69
CA ASP A 61 11.45 -3.05 1.97
C ASP A 61 9.97 -2.86 2.36
N LEU A 62 9.05 -3.56 1.68
CA LEU A 62 7.64 -3.57 2.06
C LEU A 62 7.41 -4.19 3.43
N LEU A 63 8.10 -5.29 3.74
CA LEU A 63 7.98 -5.92 5.05
C LEU A 63 8.41 -4.95 6.16
N GLU A 64 9.56 -4.29 6.04
CA GLU A 64 10.03 -3.29 7.01
C GLU A 64 9.00 -2.16 7.23
N VAL A 65 8.42 -1.61 6.15
CA VAL A 65 7.39 -0.57 6.24
C VAL A 65 6.13 -1.06 6.96
N ILE A 66 5.71 -2.30 6.69
CA ILE A 66 4.51 -2.89 7.31
C ILE A 66 4.77 -3.26 8.77
N ASP A 67 5.94 -3.83 9.09
CA ASP A 67 6.35 -4.23 10.44
C ASP A 67 6.37 -3.05 11.39
N ASP A 68 7.00 -1.93 10.99
CA ASP A 68 7.07 -0.70 11.79
C ASP A 68 5.69 -0.13 12.14
N ARG A 69 4.66 -0.48 11.35
CA ARG A 69 3.29 0.04 11.47
C ARG A 69 2.30 -0.96 12.06
N ALA A 70 2.60 -2.25 12.00
CA ALA A 70 1.71 -3.32 12.44
C ALA A 70 1.39 -3.15 13.93
N GLY A 71 0.10 -3.14 14.27
CA GLY A 71 -0.38 -2.97 15.65
C GLY A 71 -0.20 -1.56 16.25
N SER A 72 0.47 -0.63 15.56
CA SER A 72 0.76 0.72 16.08
C SER A 72 -0.03 1.82 15.37
N ARG A 73 -0.13 1.79 14.04
CA ARG A 73 -0.77 2.83 13.21
C ARG A 73 -1.61 2.23 12.09
N SER A 74 -2.55 2.99 11.55
CA SER A 74 -3.49 2.49 10.53
C SER A 74 -2.85 2.52 9.14
N THR A 75 -2.90 1.39 8.42
CA THR A 75 -2.49 1.30 7.01
C THR A 75 -3.68 0.89 6.16
N ILE A 76 -3.94 1.63 5.09
CA ILE A 76 -5.01 1.35 4.12
C ILE A 76 -4.35 0.92 2.83
N LEU A 77 -4.73 -0.24 2.31
CA LEU A 77 -4.28 -0.75 1.03
C LEU A 77 -5.42 -0.71 0.02
N THR A 78 -5.14 -0.28 -1.19
CA THR A 78 -6.06 -0.42 -2.33
C THR A 78 -5.40 -1.26 -3.41
N SER A 79 -6.13 -2.28 -3.86
CA SER A 79 -5.65 -3.28 -4.81
C SER A 79 -6.75 -3.67 -5.78
N GLN A 80 -6.37 -3.85 -7.04
CA GLN A 80 -7.21 -4.54 -8.04
C GLN A 80 -6.99 -6.06 -8.00
N LEU A 81 -5.90 -6.51 -7.36
CA LEU A 81 -5.55 -7.90 -7.21
C LEU A 81 -6.30 -8.49 -6.01
N PRO A 82 -7.09 -9.57 -6.18
CA PRO A 82 -7.71 -10.27 -5.05
C PRO A 82 -6.66 -10.70 -4.02
N VAL A 83 -7.00 -10.62 -2.73
CA VAL A 83 -6.10 -10.97 -1.61
C VAL A 83 -5.52 -12.38 -1.77
N ASP A 84 -6.31 -13.33 -2.26
CA ASP A 84 -5.89 -14.73 -2.44
C ASP A 84 -4.75 -14.88 -3.48
N HIS A 85 -4.52 -13.86 -4.32
CA HIS A 85 -3.40 -13.81 -5.26
C HIS A 85 -2.17 -13.06 -4.72
N TRP A 86 -2.26 -12.40 -3.55
CA TRP A 86 -1.15 -11.61 -3.01
C TRP A 86 0.05 -12.48 -2.66
N HIS A 87 -0.18 -13.69 -2.13
CA HIS A 87 0.91 -14.63 -1.83
C HIS A 87 1.73 -14.96 -3.09
N GLY A 88 1.05 -15.23 -4.21
CA GLY A 88 1.70 -15.48 -5.50
C GLY A 88 2.39 -14.25 -6.09
N TRP A 89 1.79 -13.06 -5.91
CA TRP A 89 2.37 -11.81 -6.38
C TRP A 89 3.65 -11.42 -5.62
N ILE A 90 3.69 -11.64 -4.30
CA ILE A 90 4.89 -11.43 -3.48
C ILE A 90 6.01 -12.39 -3.91
N ASN A 91 5.65 -13.61 -4.35
CA ASN A 91 6.58 -14.57 -4.97
C ASN A 91 7.80 -14.91 -4.09
N ASP A 92 7.58 -14.93 -2.78
CA ASP A 92 8.46 -15.47 -1.75
C ASP A 92 7.55 -15.98 -0.62
N PRO A 93 7.46 -17.30 -0.36
CA PRO A 93 6.53 -17.83 0.63
C PRO A 93 6.74 -17.27 2.04
N THR A 94 8.00 -17.08 2.45
CA THR A 94 8.33 -16.63 3.81
C THR A 94 7.89 -15.18 4.01
N LEU A 95 8.23 -14.30 3.05
CA LEU A 95 7.82 -12.89 3.10
C LEU A 95 6.32 -12.73 2.86
N ALA A 96 5.72 -13.57 2.03
CA ALA A 96 4.29 -13.57 1.79
C ALA A 96 3.50 -13.88 3.06
N ASP A 97 3.85 -14.94 3.77
CA ASP A 97 3.23 -15.29 5.05
C ASP A 97 3.40 -14.16 6.07
N ALA A 98 4.60 -13.59 6.19
CA ALA A 98 4.87 -12.50 7.13
C ALA A 98 4.06 -11.23 6.83
N LEU A 99 3.99 -10.81 5.57
CA LEU A 99 3.21 -9.66 5.12
C LEU A 99 1.70 -9.90 5.30
N LEU A 100 1.20 -11.06 4.89
CA LEU A 100 -0.22 -11.39 5.01
C LEU A 100 -0.66 -11.52 6.47
N ASP A 101 0.20 -12.04 7.34
CA ASP A 101 -0.06 -12.05 8.78
C ASP A 101 -0.33 -10.64 9.32
N ARG A 102 0.53 -9.68 8.99
CA ARG A 102 0.40 -8.30 9.49
C ARG A 102 -0.71 -7.51 8.80
N LEU A 103 -0.93 -7.75 7.52
CA LEU A 103 -1.88 -6.99 6.72
C LEU A 103 -3.30 -7.54 6.77
N VAL A 104 -3.48 -8.86 6.84
CA VAL A 104 -4.78 -9.50 6.61
C VAL A 104 -5.42 -9.99 7.91
N HIS A 105 -4.65 -10.54 8.86
CA HIS A 105 -5.25 -11.14 10.07
C HIS A 105 -6.09 -10.15 10.88
N ASN A 106 -5.74 -8.87 10.89
CA ASN A 106 -6.46 -7.82 11.63
C ASN A 106 -7.11 -6.77 10.73
N ALA A 107 -7.24 -7.03 9.42
CA ALA A 107 -7.80 -6.05 8.50
C ALA A 107 -9.32 -6.08 8.41
N TYR A 108 -9.89 -4.89 8.29
CA TYR A 108 -11.25 -4.72 7.79
C TYR A 108 -11.24 -4.73 6.25
N ARG A 109 -11.73 -5.82 5.65
CA ARG A 109 -11.77 -5.98 4.20
C ARG A 109 -13.06 -5.41 3.61
N ILE A 110 -12.92 -4.43 2.71
CA ILE A 110 -14.03 -3.88 1.93
C ILE A 110 -13.90 -4.37 0.49
N VAL A 111 -14.80 -5.26 0.08
CA VAL A 111 -14.87 -5.69 -1.33
C VAL A 111 -15.76 -4.72 -2.10
N MET A 112 -15.14 -3.90 -2.92
CA MET A 112 -15.86 -2.99 -3.82
C MET A 112 -16.43 -3.78 -5.00
N LYS A 113 -17.74 -3.63 -5.24
CA LYS A 113 -18.45 -4.20 -6.39
C LYS A 113 -19.05 -3.05 -7.21
N GLY A 114 -19.09 -3.21 -8.53
CA GLY A 114 -19.72 -2.26 -9.43
C GLY A 114 -18.89 -1.98 -10.67
N GLU A 115 -19.50 -1.31 -11.63
CA GLU A 115 -18.84 -0.87 -12.86
C GLU A 115 -17.86 0.27 -12.59
N SER A 116 -16.83 0.37 -13.42
CA SER A 116 -15.87 1.46 -13.35
C SER A 116 -16.58 2.81 -13.53
N LEU A 117 -16.52 3.66 -12.51
CA LEU A 117 -17.02 5.04 -12.58
C LEU A 117 -16.30 5.85 -13.67
N ARG A 118 -15.07 5.46 -14.06
CA ARG A 118 -14.36 6.11 -15.18
C ARG A 118 -15.07 5.91 -16.51
N ARG A 119 -15.76 4.78 -16.73
CA ARG A 119 -16.51 4.53 -17.97
C ARG A 119 -17.75 5.39 -18.06
N LYS A 120 -18.47 5.57 -16.95
CA LYS A 120 -19.68 6.40 -16.89
C LYS A 120 -19.42 7.86 -17.30
N ASN A 121 -18.33 8.46 -16.83
CA ASN A 121 -18.02 9.84 -17.19
C ASN A 121 -17.70 10.00 -18.69
N THR A 122 -17.04 9.02 -19.31
CA THR A 122 -16.73 9.06 -20.76
C THR A 122 -17.97 8.92 -21.64
N GLU A 123 -18.97 8.13 -21.20
CA GLU A 123 -20.24 7.97 -21.92
C GLU A 123 -21.13 9.23 -21.79
N GLU A 124 -21.13 9.89 -20.63
CA GLU A 124 -21.87 11.16 -20.43
C GLU A 124 -21.25 12.33 -21.21
N GLU A 125 -19.91 12.40 -21.31
CA GLU A 125 -19.21 13.38 -22.14
C GLU A 125 -19.40 13.14 -23.64
N ALA A 126 -19.50 11.88 -24.09
CA ALA A 126 -19.74 11.55 -25.49
C ALA A 126 -21.22 11.73 -25.92
N ALA A 127 -22.14 11.79 -24.95
CA ALA A 127 -23.57 12.01 -25.18
C ALA A 127 -24.00 13.48 -25.05
N SER A 128 -23.06 14.40 -24.76
CA SER A 128 -23.25 15.85 -24.67
C SER A 128 -22.62 16.58 -25.85
#